data_AF-A0A9D6FC38-F1
#
_entry.id   AF-A0A9D6FC38-F1
#
_cell.length_a   1.000
_cell.length_b   1.000
_cell.length_c   1.000
_cell.angle_alpha   90.00
_cell.angle_beta   90.00
_cell.angle_gamma   90.00
#
_symmetry.space_group_name_H-M   'P 1'
#
loop_
_entity.id
_entity.type
_entity.pdbx_description
1 polymer ?
#
loop_
_entity_poly.entity_id
_entity_poly.type
_entity_poly.pdbx_seq_one_letter_code
_entity_poly.pdbx_strand_id
1 'polypeptide(L)'
;MRTGVRWVLAILALIMVGILAFYAGRFARKAENGVAPDPPMEEKSPAWIAHSEIPGLKVDLPPGWELHADPSTGSIELLGDLDEQLVIWPLWIRGTLESSSASAVLQALAGILQPAAQWRAVETTPAPAVRLRGEAPGTTTIAAVTWAVSPAGTAAFTYAISAPNERFADCEPIVSRVLASARIGGASATLLAPPKFIRWQEPSQGAFGADVPRLWTVTGSIASGGRGYPRPGLEITSPNGTVRVNLGDAEMLGFIVPDPIFLGEGLVEGASYTAQDGETLKVRNYVPGAPFAEEFARSRLAAGCSQFELAESRSRPDLAREIERILKSRAGIVSTRVTAGEVAFTCESECALMTGSSFAVTVLTPSEAGGGVWHAPVAAGFLSSADKTAMAASVLDRAMRSVRYSDEWWAKREGMVGTTPDLLGRIHATIAQSIAGGYWTGRAPAHYPPRQPSVFSSLPVILDPATNRPVEVTGGCGYFWLDVNGRIAGTDVVAVPAVDFAALVHAP
;
A
#
# COMPACT_ATOMS: atom_id res chain seq x y z
N MET A 1 25.00 2.33 -1.98
CA MET A 1 23.71 2.70 -2.61
C MET A 1 23.57 4.18 -2.99
N ARG A 2 24.32 5.15 -2.42
CA ARG A 2 24.19 6.59 -2.78
C ARG A 2 24.75 6.99 -4.15
N THR A 3 25.52 6.15 -4.82
CA THR A 3 26.16 6.47 -6.10
C THR A 3 25.23 6.27 -7.31
N GLY A 4 24.31 5.30 -7.29
CA GLY A 4 23.45 4.98 -8.44
C GLY A 4 22.45 6.10 -8.81
N VAL A 5 21.86 6.77 -7.81
CA VAL A 5 20.85 7.83 -8.04
C VAL A 5 21.46 9.09 -8.66
N ARG A 6 22.73 9.40 -8.37
CA ARG A 6 23.42 10.56 -8.98
C ARG A 6 23.68 10.33 -10.47
N TRP A 7 23.92 9.09 -10.89
CA TRP A 7 24.16 8.77 -12.29
C TRP A 7 22.91 8.85 -13.15
N VAL A 8 21.75 8.41 -12.64
CA VAL A 8 20.48 8.49 -13.38
C VAL A 8 20.07 9.96 -13.61
N LEU A 9 20.22 10.83 -12.61
CA LEU A 9 19.95 12.26 -12.74
C LEU A 9 20.93 12.96 -13.70
N ALA A 10 22.19 12.56 -13.72
CA ALA A 10 23.19 13.09 -14.66
C ALA A 10 22.89 12.67 -16.11
N ILE A 11 22.43 11.43 -16.33
CA ILE A 11 22.05 10.92 -17.65
C ILE A 11 20.81 11.65 -18.18
N LEU A 12 19.78 11.87 -17.35
CA LEU A 12 18.59 12.64 -17.75
C LEU A 12 18.92 14.10 -18.11
N ALA A 13 19.82 14.74 -17.37
CA ALA A 13 20.28 16.10 -17.69
C ALA A 13 21.03 16.15 -19.04
N LEU A 14 21.85 15.14 -19.35
CA LEU A 14 22.57 15.05 -20.63
C LEU A 14 21.65 14.78 -21.82
N ILE A 15 20.59 13.98 -21.64
CA ILE A 15 19.58 13.72 -22.68
C ILE A 15 18.85 15.01 -23.06
N MET A 16 18.46 15.84 -22.07
CA MET A 16 17.83 17.15 -22.32
C MET A 16 18.75 18.10 -23.11
N VAL A 17 20.04 18.14 -22.79
CA VAL A 17 21.02 18.97 -23.52
C VAL A 17 21.21 18.49 -24.97
N GLY A 18 21.22 17.17 -25.19
CA GLY A 18 21.33 16.59 -26.53
C GLY A 18 20.12 16.90 -27.43
N ILE A 19 18.92 16.90 -26.86
CA ILE A 19 17.69 17.27 -27.56
C ILE A 19 17.74 18.75 -27.96
N LEU A 20 18.10 19.65 -27.04
CA LEU A 20 18.24 21.09 -27.32
C LEU A 20 19.29 21.38 -28.40
N ALA A 21 20.44 20.71 -28.38
CA ALA A 21 21.50 20.88 -29.39
C ALA A 21 21.09 20.39 -30.78
N PHE A 22 20.32 19.30 -30.87
CA PHE A 22 19.83 18.75 -32.14
C PHE A 22 18.82 19.69 -32.83
N TYR A 23 17.98 20.39 -32.06
CA TYR A 23 17.04 21.37 -32.63
C TYR A 23 17.72 22.68 -33.02
N ALA A 24 18.68 23.18 -32.23
CA ALA A 24 19.44 24.39 -32.57
C ALA A 24 20.22 24.25 -33.90
N GLY A 25 20.77 23.06 -34.19
CA GLY A 25 21.53 22.81 -35.42
C GLY A 25 20.69 22.83 -36.71
N ARG A 26 19.36 22.70 -36.63
CA ARG A 26 18.48 22.67 -37.81
C ARG A 26 18.07 24.07 -38.29
N PHE A 27 18.15 25.08 -37.43
CA PHE A 27 17.81 26.47 -37.76
C PHE A 27 18.95 27.25 -38.44
N ALA A 28 20.21 26.87 -38.21
CA ALA A 28 21.37 27.55 -38.81
C ALA A 28 21.45 27.42 -40.35
N ARG A 29 20.70 26.50 -40.98
CA ARG A 29 20.72 26.30 -42.45
C ARG A 29 19.68 27.09 -43.23
N LYS A 30 18.81 27.88 -42.58
CA LYS A 30 17.73 28.63 -43.27
C LYS A 30 18.01 30.12 -43.45
N ALA A 31 19.17 30.62 -43.02
CA ALA A 31 19.49 32.06 -42.97
C ALA A 31 20.43 32.56 -44.09
N GLU A 32 20.60 31.82 -45.20
CA GLU A 32 21.64 32.16 -46.19
C GLU A 32 21.18 33.00 -47.40
N ASN A 33 19.90 33.42 -47.50
CA ASN A 33 19.44 34.29 -48.60
C ASN A 33 18.33 35.26 -48.15
N GLY A 34 18.69 36.47 -47.71
CA GLY A 34 17.73 37.53 -47.46
C GLY A 34 18.31 38.72 -46.69
N VAL A 35 18.12 39.92 -47.25
CA VAL A 35 18.53 41.25 -46.76
C VAL A 35 18.34 41.40 -45.25
N ALA A 36 19.35 41.97 -44.56
CA ALA A 36 19.34 42.22 -43.13
C ALA A 36 18.22 43.21 -42.74
N PRO A 37 17.22 42.81 -41.95
CA PRO A 37 16.26 43.73 -41.37
C PRO A 37 16.91 44.54 -40.24
N ASP A 38 16.38 45.73 -39.97
CA ASP A 38 16.76 46.57 -38.83
C ASP A 38 16.80 45.74 -37.52
N PRO A 39 17.72 46.04 -36.59
CA PRO A 39 17.80 45.29 -35.33
C PRO A 39 16.45 45.40 -34.62
N PRO A 40 15.77 44.26 -34.34
CA PRO A 40 14.49 44.29 -33.66
C PRO A 40 14.69 44.98 -32.31
N MET A 41 13.81 45.92 -31.99
CA MET A 41 13.72 46.49 -30.65
C MET A 41 13.75 45.33 -29.65
N GLU A 42 14.67 45.42 -28.68
CA GLU A 42 14.89 44.40 -27.64
C GLU A 42 13.62 44.31 -26.78
N GLU A 43 12.65 43.52 -27.26
CA GLU A 43 11.39 43.27 -26.59
C GLU A 43 11.70 42.44 -25.36
N LYS A 44 11.63 43.11 -24.21
CA LYS A 44 11.94 42.55 -22.90
C LYS A 44 11.08 41.30 -22.72
N SER A 45 11.71 40.13 -22.80
CA SER A 45 11.00 38.85 -22.75
C SER A 45 10.09 38.82 -21.51
N PRO A 46 8.83 38.37 -21.63
CA PRO A 46 7.91 38.35 -20.50
C PRO A 46 8.51 37.60 -19.32
N ALA A 47 8.27 38.11 -18.11
CA ALA A 47 8.76 37.49 -16.89
C ALA A 47 8.04 36.14 -16.68
N TRP A 48 8.80 35.04 -16.67
CA TRP A 48 8.28 33.70 -16.42
C TRP A 48 7.93 33.53 -14.94
N ILE A 49 6.83 32.83 -14.66
CA ILE A 49 6.30 32.61 -13.32
C ILE A 49 6.63 31.19 -12.89
N ALA A 50 7.24 31.02 -11.72
CA ALA A 50 7.57 29.71 -11.17
C ALA A 50 6.38 29.13 -10.39
N HIS A 51 5.96 27.92 -10.74
CA HIS A 51 4.89 27.16 -10.13
C HIS A 51 5.46 25.99 -9.30
N SER A 52 4.92 25.78 -8.11
CA SER A 52 5.36 24.73 -7.17
C SER A 52 4.25 24.26 -6.20
N GLU A 53 3.00 24.60 -6.51
CA GLU A 53 1.81 24.29 -5.74
C GLU A 53 1.42 22.80 -5.78
N ILE A 54 1.76 22.08 -6.86
CA ILE A 54 1.58 20.64 -6.93
C ILE A 54 2.77 19.94 -6.24
N PRO A 55 2.53 19.13 -5.19
CA PRO A 55 3.60 18.39 -4.53
C PRO A 55 4.41 17.53 -5.51
N GLY A 56 5.72 17.82 -5.61
CA GLY A 56 6.64 17.09 -6.47
C GLY A 56 6.82 17.67 -7.88
N LEU A 57 5.99 18.62 -8.30
CA LEU A 57 6.19 19.36 -9.54
C LEU A 57 6.81 20.73 -9.26
N LYS A 58 7.79 21.11 -10.07
CA LYS A 58 8.20 22.51 -10.26
C LYS A 58 8.22 22.80 -11.75
N VAL A 59 7.65 23.90 -12.18
CA VAL A 59 7.62 24.29 -13.59
C VAL A 59 7.55 25.80 -13.71
N ASP A 60 8.21 26.36 -14.73
CA ASP A 60 8.08 27.78 -15.06
C ASP A 60 7.11 27.94 -16.23
N LEU A 61 6.12 28.82 -16.10
CA LEU A 61 5.11 29.09 -17.11
C LEU A 61 5.13 30.57 -17.57
N PRO A 62 4.70 30.87 -18.80
CA PRO A 62 4.44 32.25 -19.22
C PRO A 62 3.33 32.89 -18.39
N PRO A 63 3.29 34.23 -18.29
CA PRO A 63 2.10 34.93 -17.77
C PRO A 63 0.85 34.53 -18.55
N GLY A 64 -0.26 34.30 -17.86
CA GLY A 64 -1.54 33.93 -18.48
C GLY A 64 -1.80 32.42 -18.56
N TRP A 65 -0.75 31.59 -18.48
CA TRP A 65 -0.92 30.15 -18.51
C TRP A 65 -1.48 29.61 -17.19
N GLU A 66 -2.40 28.66 -17.30
CA GLU A 66 -2.98 27.95 -16.17
C GLU A 66 -2.38 26.56 -16.02
N LEU A 67 -2.40 26.05 -14.80
CA LEU A 67 -1.89 24.73 -14.44
C LEU A 67 -2.95 23.97 -13.64
N HIS A 68 -3.28 22.78 -14.15
CA HIS A 68 -4.30 21.89 -13.59
C HIS A 68 -3.68 20.51 -13.38
N ALA A 69 -3.81 19.93 -12.19
CA ALA A 69 -3.44 18.54 -11.94
C ALA A 69 -4.69 17.70 -11.78
N ASP A 70 -4.73 16.55 -12.44
CA ASP A 70 -5.72 15.52 -12.21
C ASP A 70 -5.16 14.54 -11.15
N PRO A 71 -5.66 14.56 -9.90
CA PRO A 71 -5.18 13.68 -8.85
C PRO A 71 -5.51 12.19 -9.11
N SER A 72 -6.49 11.91 -9.97
CA SER A 72 -6.95 10.54 -10.24
C SER A 72 -6.03 9.82 -11.23
N THR A 73 -5.59 10.51 -12.28
CA THR A 73 -4.69 9.96 -13.31
C THR A 73 -3.23 10.34 -13.09
N GLY A 74 -2.98 11.38 -12.31
CA GLY A 74 -1.67 12.00 -12.11
C GLY A 74 -1.20 12.85 -13.29
N SER A 75 -2.05 13.10 -14.30
CA SER A 75 -1.69 14.00 -15.41
C SER A 75 -1.69 15.46 -14.98
N ILE A 76 -0.79 16.23 -15.57
CA ILE A 76 -0.67 17.67 -15.38
C ILE A 76 -1.00 18.33 -16.71
N GLU A 77 -1.98 19.19 -16.72
CA GLU A 77 -2.43 19.95 -17.87
C GLU A 77 -2.05 21.42 -17.71
N LEU A 78 -1.49 21.98 -18.77
CA LEU A 78 -1.04 23.37 -18.85
C LEU A 78 -1.77 24.03 -20.00
N LEU A 79 -2.56 25.06 -19.72
CA LEU A 79 -3.40 25.74 -20.70
C LEU A 79 -2.85 27.15 -20.97
N GLY A 80 -2.59 27.45 -22.24
CA GLY A 80 -2.25 28.79 -22.70
C GLY A 80 -3.49 29.62 -23.02
N ASP A 81 -3.29 30.93 -23.09
CA ASP A 81 -4.32 31.95 -23.28
C ASP A 81 -4.91 31.94 -24.70
N LEU A 82 -4.30 31.20 -25.63
CA LEU A 82 -4.58 31.24 -27.06
C LEU A 82 -4.87 29.82 -27.59
N ASP A 83 -5.56 29.03 -26.76
CA ASP A 83 -5.95 27.64 -26.99
C ASP A 83 -4.75 26.69 -27.16
N GLU A 84 -3.59 27.03 -26.58
CA GLU A 84 -2.50 26.07 -26.42
C GLU A 84 -2.77 25.13 -25.25
N GLN A 85 -2.41 23.85 -25.41
CA GLN A 85 -2.49 22.86 -24.36
C GLN A 85 -1.19 22.04 -24.35
N LEU A 86 -0.64 21.84 -23.16
CA LEU A 86 0.46 20.91 -22.91
C LEU A 86 0.06 19.98 -21.75
N VAL A 87 -0.01 18.69 -22.03
CA VAL A 87 -0.20 17.65 -21.03
C VAL A 87 1.14 16.99 -20.72
N ILE A 88 1.45 16.82 -19.43
CA ILE A 88 2.57 16.04 -18.91
C ILE A 88 2.00 14.92 -18.05
N TRP A 89 2.18 13.67 -18.46
CA TRP A 89 1.64 12.50 -17.76
C TRP A 89 2.76 11.55 -17.32
N PRO A 90 3.14 11.56 -16.02
CA PRO A 90 4.08 10.61 -15.45
C PRO A 90 3.45 9.21 -15.33
N LEU A 91 4.21 8.18 -15.70
CA LEU A 91 3.77 6.78 -15.74
C LEU A 91 4.83 5.86 -15.14
N TRP A 92 4.38 4.78 -14.50
CA TRP A 92 5.25 3.68 -14.07
C TRP A 92 4.84 2.39 -14.77
N ILE A 93 5.82 1.76 -15.42
CA ILE A 93 5.62 0.51 -16.16
C ILE A 93 6.45 -0.57 -15.47
N ARG A 94 5.81 -1.70 -15.11
CA ARG A 94 6.53 -2.85 -14.58
C ARG A 94 7.38 -3.47 -15.69
N GLY A 95 8.67 -3.68 -15.41
CA GLY A 95 9.63 -4.20 -16.38
C GLY A 95 10.35 -3.11 -17.18
N THR A 96 11.01 -3.53 -18.27
CA THR A 96 11.79 -2.65 -19.14
C THR A 96 10.95 -2.16 -20.31
N LEU A 97 10.98 -0.85 -20.59
CA LEU A 97 10.39 -0.32 -21.82
C LEU A 97 11.47 -0.21 -22.91
N GLU A 98 11.23 -0.87 -24.04
CA GLU A 98 12.04 -0.77 -25.25
C GLU A 98 11.35 0.13 -26.28
N SER A 99 12.08 0.61 -27.29
CA SER A 99 11.53 1.55 -28.27
C SER A 99 10.30 1.04 -29.04
N SER A 100 10.23 -0.26 -29.32
CA SER A 100 9.08 -0.90 -29.97
C SER A 100 7.84 -0.86 -29.08
N SER A 101 7.97 -1.26 -27.82
CA SER A 101 6.90 -1.19 -26.81
C SER A 101 6.52 0.25 -26.48
N ALA A 102 7.49 1.16 -26.41
CA ALA A 102 7.26 2.58 -26.20
C ALA A 102 6.42 3.20 -27.32
N SER A 103 6.61 2.76 -28.57
CA SER A 103 5.80 3.20 -29.71
C SER A 103 4.33 2.81 -29.56
N ALA A 104 4.07 1.57 -29.13
CA ALA A 104 2.70 1.10 -28.87
C ALA A 104 2.05 1.84 -27.68
N VAL A 105 2.80 2.05 -26.60
CA VAL A 105 2.36 2.84 -25.43
C VAL A 105 2.01 4.27 -25.85
N LEU A 106 2.90 4.93 -26.58
CA LEU A 106 2.68 6.30 -27.05
C LEU A 106 1.45 6.38 -27.96
N GLN A 107 1.25 5.43 -28.88
CA GLN A 107 0.11 5.44 -29.79
C GLN A 107 -1.23 5.28 -29.04
N ALA A 108 -1.27 4.42 -28.02
CA ALA A 108 -2.46 4.24 -27.18
C ALA A 108 -2.76 5.52 -26.37
N LEU A 109 -1.75 6.08 -25.70
CA LEU A 109 -1.91 7.28 -24.86
C LEU A 109 -2.25 8.52 -25.68
N ALA A 110 -1.69 8.65 -26.87
CA ALA A 110 -2.01 9.73 -27.79
C ALA A 110 -3.49 9.71 -28.20
N GLY A 111 -4.06 8.52 -28.44
CA GLY A 111 -5.50 8.37 -28.71
C GLY A 111 -6.40 8.73 -27.53
N ILE A 112 -5.92 8.57 -26.30
CA ILE A 112 -6.63 8.99 -25.09
C ILE A 112 -6.55 10.51 -24.91
N LEU A 113 -5.35 11.08 -25.06
CA LEU A 113 -5.11 12.50 -24.81
C LEU A 113 -5.70 13.41 -25.88
N GLN A 114 -5.74 12.97 -27.15
CA GLN A 114 -6.32 13.72 -28.26
C GLN A 114 -7.13 12.78 -29.16
N PRO A 115 -8.35 12.39 -28.76
CA PRO A 115 -9.17 11.42 -29.50
C PRO A 115 -9.61 11.91 -30.89
N ALA A 116 -9.65 13.24 -31.10
CA ALA A 116 -10.00 13.85 -32.38
C ALA A 116 -8.82 13.91 -33.37
N ALA A 117 -7.60 13.62 -32.93
CA ALA A 117 -6.42 13.75 -33.77
C ALA A 117 -6.20 12.53 -34.69
N GLN A 118 -5.90 12.81 -35.95
CA GLN A 118 -5.41 11.83 -36.90
C GLN A 118 -3.89 11.72 -36.76
N TRP A 119 -3.45 10.66 -36.07
CA TRP A 119 -2.04 10.43 -35.77
C TRP A 119 -1.29 9.79 -36.94
N ARG A 120 -0.10 10.31 -37.22
CA ARG A 120 0.86 9.72 -38.17
C ARG A 120 1.66 8.59 -37.52
N ALA A 121 2.46 7.90 -38.33
CA ALA A 121 3.34 6.84 -37.84
C ALA A 121 4.34 7.37 -36.79
N VAL A 122 4.67 6.52 -35.82
CA VAL A 122 5.62 6.85 -34.75
C VAL A 122 7.02 7.03 -35.32
N GLU A 123 7.66 8.12 -34.94
CA GLU A 123 9.05 8.43 -35.26
C GLU A 123 9.94 8.08 -34.07
N THR A 124 10.92 7.20 -34.28
CA THR A 124 11.96 6.92 -33.30
C THR A 124 12.97 8.06 -33.23
N THR A 125 13.38 8.44 -32.02
CA THR A 125 14.45 9.44 -31.82
C THR A 125 15.71 8.78 -31.26
N PRO A 126 16.89 9.43 -31.33
CA PRO A 126 18.17 8.84 -30.89
C PRO A 126 18.35 8.64 -29.36
N ALA A 127 17.34 8.95 -28.55
CA ALA A 127 17.35 8.84 -27.09
C ALA A 127 16.23 7.86 -26.64
N PRO A 128 16.02 7.55 -25.34
CA PRO A 128 14.87 6.75 -24.92
C PRO A 128 13.59 7.57 -25.04
N ALA A 129 13.24 7.91 -26.28
CA ALA A 129 12.13 8.75 -26.64
C ALA A 129 11.57 8.36 -28.02
N VAL A 130 10.26 8.31 -28.09
CA VAL A 130 9.49 8.16 -29.33
C VAL A 130 8.53 9.33 -29.44
N ARG A 131 8.18 9.73 -30.66
CA ARG A 131 7.23 10.81 -30.90
C ARG A 131 6.28 10.48 -32.04
N LEU A 132 5.14 11.13 -32.06
CA LEU A 132 4.20 11.09 -33.16
C LEU A 132 3.58 12.47 -33.37
N ARG A 133 3.20 12.76 -34.61
CA ARG A 133 2.55 14.01 -35.01
C ARG A 133 1.13 13.70 -35.44
N GLY A 134 0.21 14.58 -35.15
CA GLY A 134 -1.18 14.45 -35.55
C GLY A 134 -1.80 15.79 -35.91
N GLU A 135 -2.96 15.71 -36.54
CA GLU A 135 -3.78 16.86 -36.91
C GLU A 135 -5.21 16.60 -36.45
N ALA A 136 -5.83 17.59 -35.82
CA ALA A 136 -7.25 17.61 -35.52
C ALA A 136 -7.87 18.86 -36.18
N PRO A 137 -9.21 19.00 -36.23
CA PRO A 137 -9.84 20.17 -36.83
C PRO A 137 -9.35 21.49 -36.21
N GLY A 138 -8.57 22.25 -36.98
CA GLY A 138 -8.02 23.55 -36.56
C GLY A 138 -6.74 23.49 -35.72
N THR A 139 -6.29 22.31 -35.28
CA THR A 139 -5.14 22.18 -34.38
C THR A 139 -4.10 21.17 -34.86
N THR A 140 -2.85 21.50 -34.62
CA THR A 140 -1.72 20.60 -34.82
C THR A 140 -1.35 20.03 -33.46
N THR A 141 -1.06 18.72 -33.40
CA THR A 141 -0.66 18.07 -32.15
C THR A 141 0.60 17.24 -32.30
N ILE A 142 1.39 17.20 -31.23
CA ILE A 142 2.55 16.32 -31.09
C ILE A 142 2.43 15.59 -29.77
N ALA A 143 2.63 14.27 -29.79
CA ALA A 143 2.80 13.49 -28.58
C ALA A 143 4.19 12.85 -28.56
N ALA A 144 4.77 12.72 -27.37
CA ALA A 144 6.05 12.06 -27.16
C ALA A 144 6.04 11.28 -25.86
N VAL A 145 6.76 10.17 -25.82
CA VAL A 145 7.05 9.42 -24.58
C VAL A 145 8.55 9.41 -24.40
N THR A 146 9.03 9.76 -23.21
CA THR A 146 10.42 9.55 -22.78
C THR A 146 10.46 8.58 -21.60
N TRP A 147 11.55 7.85 -21.40
CA TRP A 147 11.63 6.90 -20.29
C TRP A 147 13.03 6.67 -19.74
N ALA A 148 13.07 6.15 -18.51
CA ALA A 148 14.28 5.70 -17.81
C ALA A 148 14.03 4.33 -17.15
N VAL A 149 14.88 3.36 -17.48
CA VAL A 149 14.79 1.98 -16.99
C VAL A 149 15.57 1.81 -15.69
N SER A 150 15.02 1.04 -14.76
CA SER A 150 15.66 0.65 -13.50
C SER A 150 15.37 -0.83 -13.17
N PRO A 151 16.07 -1.45 -12.20
CA PRO A 151 15.75 -2.81 -11.76
C PRO A 151 14.32 -2.99 -11.22
N ALA A 152 13.67 -1.93 -10.75
CA ALA A 152 12.31 -1.98 -10.22
C ALA A 152 11.23 -1.89 -11.33
N GLY A 153 11.61 -1.41 -12.52
CA GLY A 153 10.69 -1.06 -13.59
C GLY A 153 11.13 0.18 -14.35
N THR A 154 10.24 0.71 -15.19
CA THR A 154 10.49 1.87 -16.04
C THR A 154 9.63 3.05 -15.61
N ALA A 155 10.27 4.19 -15.34
CA ALA A 155 9.58 5.47 -15.25
C ALA A 155 9.48 6.07 -16.66
N ALA A 156 8.27 6.46 -17.07
CA ALA A 156 8.03 7.10 -18.35
C ALA A 156 7.27 8.42 -18.15
N PHE A 157 7.47 9.35 -19.08
CA PHE A 157 6.71 10.60 -19.15
C PHE A 157 6.12 10.72 -20.53
N THR A 158 4.81 10.89 -20.59
CA THR A 158 4.10 11.23 -21.83
C THR A 158 3.88 12.72 -21.88
N TYR A 159 4.13 13.31 -23.04
CA TYR A 159 3.90 14.71 -23.34
C TYR A 159 2.93 14.76 -24.50
N ALA A 160 1.89 15.59 -24.42
CA ALA A 160 1.04 15.90 -25.56
C ALA A 160 0.88 17.41 -25.67
N ILE A 161 1.10 17.95 -26.85
CA ILE A 161 1.01 19.37 -27.15
C ILE A 161 -0.05 19.53 -28.22
N SER A 162 -0.97 20.46 -28.06
CA SER A 162 -1.86 20.91 -29.14
C SER A 162 -1.93 22.43 -29.16
N ALA A 163 -1.95 22.99 -30.36
CA ALA A 163 -2.15 24.42 -30.56
C ALA A 163 -2.82 24.68 -31.92
N PRO A 164 -3.44 25.85 -32.13
CA PRO A 164 -3.97 26.24 -33.43
C PRO A 164 -2.92 26.14 -34.55
N ASN A 165 -3.33 25.64 -35.72
CA ASN A 165 -2.42 25.35 -36.84
C ASN A 165 -1.52 26.54 -37.22
N GLU A 166 -2.09 27.74 -37.19
CA GLU A 166 -1.43 28.98 -37.61
C GLU A 166 -0.29 29.39 -36.66
N ARG A 167 -0.31 28.87 -35.42
CA ARG A 167 0.57 29.32 -34.33
C ARG A 167 1.42 28.22 -33.73
N PHE A 168 1.20 26.98 -34.14
CA PHE A 168 1.92 25.83 -33.60
C PHE A 168 3.45 26.01 -33.64
N ALA A 169 3.98 26.65 -34.69
CA ALA A 169 5.40 26.97 -34.80
C ALA A 169 5.88 28.00 -33.76
N ASP A 170 5.04 28.97 -33.41
CA ASP A 170 5.35 30.01 -32.42
C ASP A 170 5.28 29.46 -30.99
N CYS A 171 4.53 28.37 -30.76
CA CYS A 171 4.46 27.70 -29.47
C CYS A 171 5.74 26.88 -29.15
N GLU A 172 6.53 26.51 -30.16
CA GLU A 172 7.69 25.62 -29.99
C GLU A 172 8.71 26.14 -28.96
N PRO A 173 9.15 27.42 -28.99
CA PRO A 173 10.07 27.96 -28.00
C PRO A 173 9.47 28.02 -26.59
N ILE A 174 8.17 28.30 -26.48
CA ILE A 174 7.44 28.39 -25.21
C ILE A 174 7.39 27.01 -24.56
N VAL A 175 6.85 26.03 -25.28
CA VAL A 175 6.72 24.65 -24.79
C VAL A 175 8.09 24.04 -24.48
N SER A 176 9.10 24.29 -25.32
CA SER A 176 10.46 23.82 -25.05
C SER A 176 11.01 24.35 -23.72
N ARG A 177 10.72 25.61 -23.39
CA ARG A 177 11.13 26.21 -22.11
C ARG A 177 10.33 25.68 -20.93
N VAL A 178 9.02 25.47 -21.08
CA VAL A 178 8.18 24.82 -20.06
C VAL A 178 8.69 23.41 -19.75
N LEU A 179 8.96 22.59 -20.79
CA LEU A 179 9.51 21.25 -20.61
C LEU A 179 10.93 21.27 -20.01
N ALA A 180 11.74 22.27 -20.38
CA ALA A 180 13.08 22.44 -19.84
C ALA A 180 13.10 22.86 -18.36
N SER A 181 12.08 23.60 -17.90
CA SER A 181 11.91 24.02 -16.50
C SER A 181 11.20 22.95 -15.66
N ALA A 182 10.36 22.12 -16.27
CA ALA A 182 9.61 21.06 -15.59
C ALA A 182 10.55 20.10 -14.83
N ARG A 183 10.35 19.99 -13.53
CA ARG A 183 10.98 19.03 -12.63
C ARG A 183 9.87 18.26 -11.95
N ILE A 184 9.62 17.05 -12.43
CA ILE A 184 8.75 16.10 -11.75
C ILE A 184 9.64 15.24 -10.86
N GLY A 185 9.75 15.66 -9.61
CA GLY A 185 10.10 14.72 -8.56
C GLY A 185 8.84 13.94 -8.25
N GLY A 186 8.81 12.64 -8.60
CA GLY A 186 7.97 11.77 -7.81
C GLY A 186 8.31 12.06 -6.35
N ALA A 187 7.30 12.17 -5.47
CA ALA A 187 7.55 11.84 -4.08
C ALA A 187 8.34 10.55 -4.20
N SER A 188 9.64 10.58 -3.88
CA SER A 188 10.42 9.37 -4.04
C SER A 188 9.57 8.32 -3.34
N ALA A 189 9.62 7.09 -3.78
CA ALA A 189 9.65 6.08 -2.73
C ALA A 189 10.92 6.36 -1.87
N THR A 190 11.06 7.52 -1.19
CA THR A 190 10.80 7.57 0.23
C THR A 190 9.77 6.48 0.50
N LEU A 191 10.27 5.23 0.54
CA LEU A 191 10.19 4.39 1.71
C LEU A 191 9.64 5.30 2.78
N LEU A 192 8.31 5.28 2.95
CA LEU A 192 7.59 6.09 3.93
C LEU A 192 8.55 6.22 5.09
N ALA A 193 9.11 7.42 5.29
CA ALA A 193 10.30 7.55 6.13
C ALA A 193 9.96 6.78 7.40
N PRO A 194 10.73 5.71 7.73
CA PRO A 194 10.24 4.64 8.59
C PRO A 194 9.59 5.29 9.80
N PRO A 195 8.34 4.91 10.14
CA PRO A 195 7.55 5.67 11.09
C PRO A 195 8.38 5.88 12.35
N LYS A 196 8.38 7.10 12.88
CA LYS A 196 9.03 7.34 14.16
C LYS A 196 8.28 6.52 15.21
N PHE A 197 8.97 5.66 15.94
CA PHE A 197 8.35 4.84 16.99
C PHE A 197 8.37 5.58 18.33
N ILE A 198 7.33 5.37 19.13
CA ILE A 198 7.24 5.77 20.54
C ILE A 198 7.02 4.52 21.39
N ARG A 199 7.38 4.61 22.67
CA ARG A 199 7.03 3.58 23.65
C ARG A 199 5.57 3.76 24.05
N TRP A 200 4.74 2.76 23.77
CA TRP A 200 3.37 2.66 24.28
C TRP A 200 3.33 1.71 25.47
N GLN A 201 2.50 2.01 26.45
CA GLN A 201 2.26 1.21 27.64
C GLN A 201 0.78 0.88 27.72
N GLU A 202 0.48 -0.37 28.08
CA GLU A 202 -0.89 -0.84 28.32
C GLU A 202 -1.56 0.03 29.40
N PRO A 203 -2.69 0.70 29.08
CA PRO A 203 -3.19 1.80 29.90
C PRO A 203 -3.96 1.36 31.15
N SER A 204 -4.53 0.15 31.17
CA SER A 204 -5.40 -0.28 32.27
C SER A 204 -4.63 -0.76 33.49
N GLN A 205 -3.54 -1.49 33.28
CA GLN A 205 -2.78 -2.14 34.35
C GLN A 205 -1.28 -1.89 34.26
N GLY A 206 -0.79 -1.26 33.18
CA GLY A 206 0.64 -1.10 32.95
C GLY A 206 1.35 -2.45 32.78
N ALA A 207 0.64 -3.47 32.32
CA ALA A 207 1.13 -4.85 32.36
C ALA A 207 2.26 -5.12 31.35
N PHE A 208 2.22 -4.46 30.20
CA PHE A 208 3.24 -4.57 29.18
C PHE A 208 3.32 -3.28 28.35
N GLY A 209 4.38 -3.14 27.58
CA GLY A 209 4.53 -2.07 26.60
C GLY A 209 5.22 -2.56 25.33
N ALA A 210 5.04 -1.82 24.24
CA ALA A 210 5.60 -2.08 22.93
C ALA A 210 5.96 -0.77 22.22
N ASP A 211 6.89 -0.84 21.26
CA ASP A 211 7.22 0.27 20.38
C ASP A 211 6.20 0.30 19.24
N VAL A 212 5.50 1.43 19.10
CA VAL A 212 4.44 1.64 18.11
C VAL A 212 4.71 2.90 17.29
N PRO A 213 4.25 2.99 16.04
CA PRO A 213 4.35 4.21 15.24
C PRO A 213 3.69 5.40 15.94
N ARG A 214 4.39 6.54 15.96
CA ARG A 214 3.83 7.81 16.44
C ARG A 214 2.63 8.19 15.57
N LEU A 215 1.59 8.73 16.21
CA LEU A 215 0.33 9.19 15.60
C LEU A 215 -0.59 8.07 15.08
N TRP A 216 -0.25 6.80 15.29
CA TRP A 216 -1.15 5.69 14.97
C TRP A 216 -2.09 5.44 16.16
N THR A 217 -3.28 4.95 15.84
CA THR A 217 -4.23 4.51 16.86
C THR A 217 -3.74 3.20 17.44
N VAL A 218 -3.67 3.11 18.76
CA VAL A 218 -3.23 1.92 19.46
C VAL A 218 -4.22 1.58 20.55
N THR A 219 -4.79 0.38 20.47
CA THR A 219 -5.62 -0.20 21.53
C THR A 219 -4.91 -1.43 22.05
N GLY A 220 -4.96 -1.65 23.36
CA GLY A 220 -4.39 -2.87 23.91
C GLY A 220 -4.87 -3.09 25.32
N SER A 221 -4.89 -4.35 25.69
CA SER A 221 -5.39 -4.84 26.97
C SER A 221 -4.68 -6.14 27.32
N ILE A 222 -4.85 -6.55 28.57
CA ILE A 222 -4.43 -7.86 29.03
C ILE A 222 -5.59 -8.49 29.79
N ALA A 223 -5.95 -9.72 29.46
CA ALA A 223 -6.95 -10.41 30.27
C ALA A 223 -6.32 -10.92 31.57
N SER A 224 -6.96 -10.59 32.68
CA SER A 224 -6.55 -10.96 34.03
C SER A 224 -7.03 -12.35 34.46
N GLY A 225 -7.39 -13.23 33.52
CA GLY A 225 -8.01 -14.52 33.83
C GLY A 225 -7.05 -15.49 34.54
N GLY A 226 -7.41 -15.91 35.77
CA GLY A 226 -6.81 -17.02 36.52
C GLY A 226 -5.30 -16.92 36.81
N ARG A 227 -4.71 -18.04 37.25
CA ARG A 227 -3.25 -18.22 37.35
C ARG A 227 -2.60 -18.52 35.98
N GLY A 228 -3.40 -18.53 34.92
CA GLY A 228 -2.99 -18.83 33.56
C GLY A 228 -2.08 -17.79 32.90
N TYR A 229 -1.65 -18.12 31.69
CA TYR A 229 -0.71 -17.32 30.90
C TYR A 229 -1.27 -15.91 30.62
N PRO A 230 -0.46 -14.85 30.77
CA PRO A 230 -0.88 -13.51 30.40
C PRO A 230 -1.06 -13.43 28.89
N ARG A 231 -2.20 -12.88 28.48
CA ARG A 231 -2.59 -12.74 27.07
C ARG A 231 -2.64 -11.26 26.72
N PRO A 232 -1.52 -10.68 26.25
CA PRO A 232 -1.57 -9.33 25.74
C PRO A 232 -2.37 -9.33 24.44
N GLY A 233 -3.26 -8.36 24.28
CA GLY A 233 -3.83 -7.97 23.01
C GLY A 233 -3.34 -6.57 22.68
N LEU A 234 -2.86 -6.36 21.46
CA LEU A 234 -2.42 -5.06 20.95
C LEU A 234 -2.83 -4.92 19.49
N GLU A 235 -3.63 -3.91 19.19
CA GLU A 235 -4.01 -3.53 17.83
C GLU A 235 -3.45 -2.15 17.52
N ILE A 236 -2.82 -2.02 16.35
CA ILE A 236 -2.16 -0.81 15.87
C ILE A 236 -2.70 -0.50 14.48
N THR A 237 -3.30 0.67 14.30
CA THR A 237 -3.95 1.06 13.04
C THR A 237 -3.41 2.40 12.55
N SER A 238 -3.05 2.45 11.26
CA SER A 238 -2.56 3.68 10.63
C SER A 238 -3.65 4.76 10.59
N PRO A 239 -3.29 6.06 10.53
CA PRO A 239 -4.27 7.15 10.53
C PRO A 239 -5.33 7.06 9.43
N ASN A 240 -5.00 6.41 8.31
CA ASN A 240 -5.87 6.22 7.16
C ASN A 240 -6.47 4.81 7.07
N GLY A 241 -6.33 3.96 8.10
CA GLY A 241 -6.86 2.59 8.12
C GLY A 241 -6.18 1.58 7.18
N THR A 242 -5.33 2.02 6.25
CA THR A 242 -4.71 1.15 5.23
C THR A 242 -3.69 0.15 5.78
N VAL A 243 -3.29 0.26 7.05
CA VAL A 243 -2.47 -0.72 7.75
C VAL A 243 -3.07 -1.00 9.12
N ARG A 244 -3.31 -2.29 9.39
CA ARG A 244 -3.68 -2.82 10.70
C ARG A 244 -2.69 -3.89 11.11
N VAL A 245 -2.17 -3.80 12.32
CA VAL A 245 -1.25 -4.78 12.92
C VAL A 245 -1.88 -5.27 14.21
N ASN A 246 -1.87 -6.58 14.44
CA ASN A 246 -2.44 -7.19 15.63
C ASN A 246 -1.43 -8.16 16.27
N LEU A 247 -1.23 -8.03 17.59
CA LEU A 247 -0.41 -8.91 18.40
C LEU A 247 -1.27 -9.46 19.56
N GLY A 248 -1.49 -10.76 19.53
CA GLY A 248 -2.26 -11.50 20.51
C GLY A 248 -3.74 -11.17 20.51
N ASP A 249 -4.42 -11.63 21.55
CA ASP A 249 -5.84 -11.39 21.76
C ASP A 249 -6.13 -11.60 23.24
N ALA A 250 -6.50 -10.52 23.92
CA ALA A 250 -6.80 -10.60 25.35
C ALA A 250 -8.01 -11.50 25.64
N GLU A 251 -8.98 -11.56 24.74
CA GLU A 251 -10.22 -12.34 24.91
C GLU A 251 -10.03 -13.82 24.60
N MET A 252 -8.92 -14.20 23.96
CA MET A 252 -8.64 -15.59 23.58
C MET A 252 -8.46 -16.46 24.82
N LEU A 253 -9.41 -17.36 25.12
CA LEU A 253 -9.28 -18.25 26.27
C LEU A 253 -8.15 -19.28 26.11
N GLY A 254 -7.70 -19.85 27.23
CA GLY A 254 -6.99 -21.12 27.21
C GLY A 254 -7.96 -22.23 26.80
N PHE A 255 -7.43 -23.36 26.33
CA PHE A 255 -8.24 -24.46 25.83
C PHE A 255 -7.92 -25.74 26.57
N ILE A 256 -8.93 -26.60 26.72
CA ILE A 256 -8.77 -27.96 27.23
C ILE A 256 -9.20 -28.95 26.16
N VAL A 257 -8.36 -29.95 25.89
CA VAL A 257 -8.63 -31.00 24.91
C VAL A 257 -9.77 -31.87 25.46
N PRO A 258 -10.80 -32.18 24.65
CA PRO A 258 -11.83 -33.13 25.04
C PRO A 258 -11.23 -34.47 25.51
N ASP A 259 -11.70 -34.96 26.66
CA ASP A 259 -11.27 -36.22 27.27
C ASP A 259 -12.51 -37.05 27.63
N PRO A 260 -12.46 -38.40 27.64
CA PRO A 260 -13.63 -39.22 27.96
C PRO A 260 -14.26 -38.90 29.33
N ILE A 261 -13.48 -38.45 30.31
CA ILE A 261 -14.00 -38.01 31.61
C ILE A 261 -14.90 -36.77 31.42
N PHE A 262 -14.43 -35.76 30.69
CA PHE A 262 -15.21 -34.55 30.39
C PHE A 262 -16.46 -34.84 29.57
N LEU A 263 -16.38 -35.76 28.61
CA LEU A 263 -17.55 -36.18 27.84
C LEU A 263 -18.62 -36.83 28.73
N GLY A 264 -18.21 -37.62 29.74
CA GLY A 264 -19.12 -38.19 30.74
C GLY A 264 -19.83 -37.15 31.61
N GLU A 265 -19.21 -35.98 31.80
CA GLU A 265 -19.77 -34.84 32.54
C GLU A 265 -20.56 -33.87 31.63
N GLY A 266 -20.72 -34.19 30.34
CA GLY A 266 -21.42 -33.34 29.36
C GLY A 266 -20.61 -32.14 28.86
N LEU A 267 -19.31 -32.08 29.16
CA LEU A 267 -18.39 -31.06 28.66
C LEU A 267 -17.93 -31.42 27.25
N VAL A 268 -18.66 -30.88 26.26
CA VAL A 268 -18.41 -31.05 24.83
C VAL A 268 -17.67 -29.85 24.23
N GLU A 269 -17.15 -29.99 23.01
CA GLU A 269 -16.46 -28.90 22.30
C GLU A 269 -17.31 -27.63 22.23
N GLY A 270 -16.71 -26.50 22.60
CA GLY A 270 -17.39 -25.20 22.72
C GLY A 270 -17.82 -24.83 24.14
N ALA A 271 -17.96 -25.80 25.05
CA ALA A 271 -18.31 -25.55 26.45
C ALA A 271 -17.20 -24.80 27.19
N SER A 272 -17.57 -24.03 28.21
CA SER A 272 -16.64 -23.42 29.15
C SER A 272 -16.39 -24.34 30.34
N TYR A 273 -15.14 -24.46 30.77
CA TYR A 273 -14.71 -25.22 31.94
C TYR A 273 -13.91 -24.30 32.86
N THR A 274 -14.28 -24.22 34.14
CA THR A 274 -13.51 -23.46 35.12
C THR A 274 -12.63 -24.43 35.91
N ALA A 275 -11.32 -24.34 35.72
CA ALA A 275 -10.35 -25.13 36.44
C ALA A 275 -10.34 -24.79 37.94
N GLN A 276 -9.76 -25.67 38.76
CA GLN A 276 -9.71 -25.50 40.22
C GLN A 276 -8.98 -24.22 40.66
N ASP A 277 -8.07 -23.71 39.83
CA ASP A 277 -7.35 -22.45 40.05
C ASP A 277 -8.14 -21.20 39.63
N GLY A 278 -9.39 -21.37 39.20
CA GLY A 278 -10.29 -20.31 38.75
C GLY A 278 -10.09 -19.89 37.30
N GLU A 279 -9.19 -20.52 36.54
CA GLU A 279 -9.04 -20.22 35.11
C GLU A 279 -10.22 -20.78 34.32
N THR A 280 -10.88 -19.93 33.53
CA THR A 280 -11.87 -20.36 32.55
C THR A 280 -11.18 -20.77 31.25
N LEU A 281 -11.31 -22.04 30.91
CA LEU A 281 -10.85 -22.67 29.68
C LEU A 281 -12.05 -22.97 28.77
N LYS A 282 -11.81 -23.05 27.47
CA LYS A 282 -12.81 -23.53 26.50
C LYS A 282 -12.47 -24.95 26.06
N VAL A 283 -13.45 -25.85 26.12
CA VAL A 283 -13.29 -27.23 25.63
C VAL A 283 -13.13 -27.18 24.12
N ARG A 284 -11.98 -27.61 23.62
CA ARG A 284 -11.64 -27.51 22.19
C ARG A 284 -10.53 -28.48 21.80
N ASN A 285 -10.70 -29.16 20.67
CA ASN A 285 -9.66 -29.99 20.08
C ASN A 285 -8.37 -29.19 19.83
N TYR A 286 -7.20 -29.83 19.97
CA TYR A 286 -5.92 -29.15 19.73
C TYR A 286 -5.79 -28.72 18.27
N VAL A 287 -5.54 -27.43 18.05
CA VAL A 287 -5.32 -26.86 16.72
C VAL A 287 -3.83 -26.56 16.52
N PRO A 288 -3.20 -27.14 15.49
CA PRO A 288 -1.81 -26.81 15.15
C PRO A 288 -1.64 -25.35 14.69
N GLY A 289 -0.42 -24.84 14.75
CA GLY A 289 -0.11 -23.42 14.51
C GLY A 289 -0.59 -22.87 13.16
N ALA A 290 -0.44 -23.59 12.04
CA ALA A 290 -0.87 -23.07 10.73
C ALA A 290 -2.41 -22.92 10.60
N PRO A 291 -3.23 -23.96 10.90
CA PRO A 291 -4.68 -23.79 10.97
C PRO A 291 -5.13 -22.73 11.98
N PHE A 292 -4.45 -22.62 13.13
CA PHE A 292 -4.78 -21.58 14.12
C PHE A 292 -4.45 -20.17 13.62
N ALA A 293 -3.34 -20.00 12.88
CA ALA A 293 -2.98 -18.72 12.25
C ALA A 293 -4.04 -18.28 11.22
N GLU A 294 -4.61 -19.23 10.46
CA GLU A 294 -5.73 -18.93 9.55
C GLU A 294 -6.99 -18.48 10.32
N GLU A 295 -7.36 -19.17 11.40
CA GLU A 295 -8.51 -18.78 12.22
C GLU A 295 -8.30 -17.40 12.85
N PHE A 296 -7.10 -17.12 13.35
CA PHE A 296 -6.76 -15.81 13.89
C PHE A 296 -6.82 -14.73 12.80
N ALA A 297 -6.30 -15.03 11.60
CA ALA A 297 -6.41 -14.13 10.46
C ALA A 297 -7.87 -13.80 10.13
N ARG A 298 -8.75 -14.80 10.04
CA ARG A 298 -10.17 -14.60 9.73
C ARG A 298 -10.90 -13.79 10.82
N SER A 299 -10.69 -14.13 12.08
CA SER A 299 -11.44 -13.58 13.21
C SER A 299 -10.96 -12.20 13.68
N ARG A 300 -9.66 -11.90 13.54
CA ARG A 300 -9.06 -10.64 14.04
C ARG A 300 -8.56 -9.75 12.93
N LEU A 301 -7.77 -10.27 11.99
CA LEU A 301 -7.13 -9.44 10.96
C LEU A 301 -8.04 -9.13 9.77
N ALA A 302 -8.96 -10.02 9.43
CA ALA A 302 -9.92 -9.87 8.35
C ALA A 302 -11.33 -9.59 8.88
N ALA A 303 -11.46 -9.27 10.17
CA ALA A 303 -12.71 -8.76 10.72
C ALA A 303 -13.09 -7.47 9.97
N GLY A 304 -14.25 -7.49 9.32
CA GLY A 304 -14.74 -6.41 8.45
C GLY A 304 -14.36 -6.54 6.98
N CYS A 305 -13.56 -7.55 6.58
CA CYS A 305 -13.37 -7.84 5.16
C CYS A 305 -14.44 -8.77 4.59
N SER A 306 -14.75 -8.62 3.31
CA SER A 306 -15.36 -9.63 2.46
C SER A 306 -14.28 -10.47 1.74
N GLN A 307 -14.70 -11.56 1.09
CA GLN A 307 -13.88 -12.38 0.19
C GLN A 307 -12.50 -12.78 0.76
N PHE A 308 -12.47 -13.34 1.98
CA PHE A 308 -11.23 -13.89 2.53
C PHE A 308 -10.75 -15.06 1.66
N GLU A 309 -9.56 -14.92 1.08
CA GLU A 309 -8.90 -15.94 0.29
C GLU A 309 -7.52 -16.26 0.88
N LEU A 310 -7.31 -17.53 1.21
CA LEU A 310 -6.03 -18.01 1.69
C LEU A 310 -5.07 -18.18 0.50
N ALA A 311 -4.00 -17.39 0.47
CA ALA A 311 -3.00 -17.43 -0.59
C ALA A 311 -1.90 -18.48 -0.33
N GLU A 312 -1.46 -18.59 0.94
CA GLU A 312 -0.50 -19.63 1.36
C GLU A 312 -0.76 -20.03 2.80
N SER A 313 -0.50 -21.30 3.12
CA SER A 313 -0.45 -21.82 4.48
C SER A 313 0.76 -22.71 4.66
N ARG A 314 1.54 -22.45 5.70
CA ARG A 314 2.83 -23.10 5.91
C ARG A 314 3.05 -23.43 7.38
N SER A 315 3.39 -24.69 7.64
CA SER A 315 3.91 -25.10 8.96
C SER A 315 5.35 -24.63 9.17
N ARG A 316 5.68 -24.20 10.39
CA ARG A 316 7.01 -23.70 10.79
C ARG A 316 7.65 -24.59 11.87
N PRO A 317 7.99 -25.86 11.53
CA PRO A 317 8.57 -26.79 12.50
C PRO A 317 9.96 -26.37 12.98
N ASP A 318 10.67 -25.54 12.20
CA ASP A 318 11.91 -24.87 12.59
C ASP A 318 11.70 -23.98 13.83
N LEU A 319 10.70 -23.12 13.78
CA LEU A 319 10.35 -22.21 14.86
C LEU A 319 9.74 -22.94 16.06
N ALA A 320 8.92 -23.96 15.79
CA ALA A 320 8.37 -24.81 16.85
C ALA A 320 9.48 -25.46 17.70
N ARG A 321 10.52 -26.03 17.07
CA ARG A 321 11.68 -26.62 17.78
C ARG A 321 12.48 -25.60 18.59
N GLU A 322 12.63 -24.38 18.06
CA GLU A 322 13.34 -23.30 18.77
C GLU A 322 12.58 -22.90 20.04
N ILE A 323 11.27 -22.69 19.92
CA ILE A 323 10.41 -22.34 21.05
C ILE A 323 10.34 -23.50 22.06
N GLU A 324 10.24 -24.74 21.58
CA GLU A 324 10.27 -25.91 22.45
C GLU A 324 11.58 -25.98 23.26
N ARG A 325 12.73 -25.64 22.67
CA ARG A 325 14.00 -25.56 23.40
C ARG A 325 14.01 -24.44 24.44
N ILE A 326 13.41 -23.29 24.10
CA ILE A 326 13.25 -22.16 25.03
C ILE A 326 12.37 -22.58 26.23
N LEU A 327 11.25 -23.27 26.00
CA LEU A 327 10.36 -23.78 27.05
C LEU A 327 11.03 -24.86 27.91
N LYS A 328 11.71 -25.84 27.29
CA LYS A 328 12.43 -26.92 28.01
C LYS A 328 13.62 -26.42 28.83
N SER A 329 14.22 -25.28 28.47
CA SER A 329 15.32 -24.69 29.24
C SER A 329 14.91 -24.23 30.64
N ARG A 330 13.60 -24.20 30.94
CA ARG A 330 13.08 -23.98 32.29
C ARG A 330 12.68 -25.26 32.98
N ALA A 331 13.18 -25.45 34.20
CA ALA A 331 12.76 -26.52 35.10
C ALA A 331 11.25 -26.47 35.33
N GLY A 332 10.53 -27.53 34.95
CA GLY A 332 9.10 -27.71 35.25
C GLY A 332 8.20 -28.01 34.05
N ILE A 333 8.58 -27.63 32.82
CA ILE A 333 7.78 -27.90 31.61
C ILE A 333 8.41 -29.07 30.85
N VAL A 334 8.15 -30.30 31.31
CA VAL A 334 8.83 -31.51 30.83
C VAL A 334 8.15 -32.20 29.64
N SER A 335 6.86 -31.96 29.43
CA SER A 335 6.13 -32.51 28.28
C SER A 335 5.25 -31.43 27.66
N THR A 336 5.71 -30.84 26.55
CA THR A 336 4.88 -29.95 25.73
C THR A 336 5.08 -30.28 24.26
N ARG A 337 3.98 -30.22 23.50
CA ARG A 337 4.00 -30.25 22.04
C ARG A 337 3.82 -28.83 21.53
N VAL A 338 4.85 -28.30 20.89
CA VAL A 338 4.81 -26.98 20.24
C VAL A 338 4.59 -27.18 18.75
N THR A 339 3.65 -26.42 18.18
CA THR A 339 3.56 -26.26 16.72
C THR A 339 3.51 -24.78 16.38
N ALA A 340 3.99 -24.43 15.19
CA ALA A 340 3.99 -23.07 14.70
C ALA A 340 3.61 -23.06 13.22
N GLY A 341 3.03 -21.97 12.74
CA GLY A 341 2.66 -21.83 11.34
C GLY A 341 2.39 -20.38 10.96
N GLU A 342 2.49 -20.12 9.67
CA GLU A 342 2.21 -18.84 9.05
C GLU A 342 1.22 -19.02 7.89
N VAL A 343 0.43 -17.99 7.66
CA VAL A 343 -0.47 -17.89 6.52
C VAL A 343 -0.30 -16.54 5.83
N ALA A 344 -0.52 -16.53 4.53
CA ALA A 344 -0.70 -15.34 3.72
C ALA A 344 -2.10 -15.38 3.13
N PHE A 345 -2.77 -14.24 3.09
CA PHE A 345 -4.15 -14.16 2.63
C PHE A 345 -4.44 -12.82 1.96
N THR A 346 -5.52 -12.78 1.21
CA THR A 346 -6.16 -11.56 0.73
C THR A 346 -7.58 -11.46 1.25
N CYS A 347 -8.08 -10.23 1.32
CA CYS A 347 -9.48 -9.94 1.59
C CYS A 347 -9.85 -8.63 0.89
N GLU A 348 -11.14 -8.34 0.77
CA GLU A 348 -11.63 -7.03 0.29
C GLU A 348 -12.15 -6.22 1.48
N SER A 349 -11.70 -4.97 1.62
CA SER A 349 -12.17 -4.04 2.66
C SER A 349 -12.39 -2.69 2.02
N GLU A 350 -13.57 -2.10 2.21
CA GLU A 350 -13.92 -0.79 1.62
C GLU A 350 -13.65 -0.73 0.10
N CYS A 351 -13.95 -1.84 -0.60
CA CYS A 351 -13.69 -2.03 -2.04
C CYS A 351 -12.21 -1.90 -2.46
N ALA A 352 -11.28 -2.10 -1.52
CA ALA A 352 -9.85 -2.23 -1.78
C ALA A 352 -9.40 -3.67 -1.50
N LEU A 353 -8.58 -4.21 -2.41
CA LEU A 353 -7.91 -5.49 -2.18
C LEU A 353 -6.82 -5.31 -1.13
N MET A 354 -6.98 -5.97 0.00
CA MET A 354 -6.06 -5.99 1.11
C MET A 354 -5.26 -7.28 1.11
N THR A 355 -3.99 -7.19 1.47
CA THR A 355 -3.08 -8.32 1.65
C THR A 355 -2.75 -8.46 3.13
N GLY A 356 -2.68 -9.68 3.63
CA GLY A 356 -2.40 -9.95 5.02
C GLY A 356 -1.49 -11.13 5.24
N SER A 357 -0.93 -11.17 6.44
CA SER A 357 -0.17 -12.30 6.93
C SER A 357 -0.46 -12.51 8.40
N SER A 358 -0.58 -13.76 8.81
CA SER A 358 -0.69 -14.13 10.20
C SER A 358 0.28 -15.25 10.53
N PHE A 359 0.70 -15.27 11.78
CA PHE A 359 1.56 -16.27 12.36
C PHE A 359 0.98 -16.68 13.72
N ALA A 360 1.07 -17.97 14.04
CA ALA A 360 0.70 -18.47 15.35
C ALA A 360 1.63 -19.58 15.84
N VAL A 361 1.76 -19.65 17.16
CA VAL A 361 2.37 -20.75 17.92
C VAL A 361 1.30 -21.31 18.81
N THR A 362 1.12 -22.63 18.81
CA THR A 362 0.25 -23.32 19.77
C THR A 362 1.04 -24.33 20.58
N VAL A 363 0.78 -24.36 21.88
CA VAL A 363 1.48 -25.21 22.85
C VAL A 363 0.44 -26.09 23.53
N LEU A 364 0.63 -27.41 23.45
CA LEU A 364 -0.17 -28.41 24.15
C LEU A 364 0.65 -29.01 25.29
N THR A 365 0.11 -28.94 26.49
CA THR A 365 0.60 -29.66 27.68
C THR A 365 -0.31 -30.87 27.91
N PRO A 366 0.09 -32.08 27.48
CA PRO A 366 -0.70 -33.29 27.69
C PRO A 366 -0.81 -33.63 29.18
N SER A 367 -1.94 -34.23 29.56
CA SER A 367 -2.16 -34.80 30.89
C SER A 367 -1.92 -36.32 30.86
N GLU A 368 -1.43 -36.89 31.96
CA GLU A 368 -1.21 -38.35 32.09
C GLU A 368 -2.53 -39.14 32.04
N ALA A 369 -3.63 -38.54 32.50
CA ALA A 369 -4.95 -39.16 32.52
C ALA A 369 -5.66 -39.19 31.15
N GLY A 370 -5.06 -38.60 30.11
CA GLY A 370 -5.72 -38.31 28.84
C GLY A 370 -6.03 -36.82 28.68
N GLY A 371 -6.22 -36.39 27.43
CA GLY A 371 -6.44 -34.97 27.09
C GLY A 371 -5.21 -34.07 27.32
N GLY A 372 -5.46 -32.83 27.76
CA GLY A 372 -4.43 -31.84 28.03
C GLY A 372 -4.95 -30.40 27.94
N VAL A 373 -4.13 -29.45 28.36
CA VAL A 373 -4.42 -28.02 28.22
C VAL A 373 -3.57 -27.47 27.09
N TRP A 374 -4.14 -26.65 26.23
CA TRP A 374 -3.39 -25.98 25.18
C TRP A 374 -3.74 -24.51 25.07
N HIS A 375 -2.81 -23.72 24.55
CA HIS A 375 -2.97 -22.28 24.36
C HIS A 375 -2.19 -21.83 23.13
N ALA A 376 -2.47 -20.62 22.67
CA ALA A 376 -1.72 -19.95 21.62
C ALA A 376 -0.94 -18.78 22.20
N PRO A 377 0.27 -19.01 22.77
CA PRO A 377 1.01 -17.95 23.46
C PRO A 377 1.41 -16.81 22.52
N VAL A 378 1.44 -17.06 21.22
CA VAL A 378 1.61 -16.02 20.20
C VAL A 378 0.66 -16.27 19.05
N ALA A 379 -0.15 -15.27 18.73
CA ALA A 379 -0.87 -15.14 17.48
C ALA A 379 -0.71 -13.68 17.05
N ALA A 380 -0.19 -13.41 15.87
CA ALA A 380 0.08 -12.06 15.44
C ALA A 380 -0.01 -11.95 13.92
N GLY A 381 -0.11 -10.73 13.41
CA GLY A 381 -0.11 -10.51 11.98
C GLY A 381 -0.44 -9.08 11.60
N PHE A 382 -0.63 -8.88 10.30
CA PHE A 382 -1.03 -7.59 9.76
C PHE A 382 -2.00 -7.77 8.58
N LEU A 383 -2.74 -6.70 8.30
CA LEU A 383 -3.52 -6.49 7.09
C LEU A 383 -3.13 -5.12 6.52
N SER A 384 -2.89 -5.03 5.22
CA SER A 384 -2.61 -3.74 4.57
C SER A 384 -2.98 -3.71 3.09
N SER A 385 -3.08 -2.50 2.53
CA SER A 385 -3.03 -2.35 1.07
C SER A 385 -1.72 -2.93 0.51
N ALA A 386 -1.74 -3.40 -0.73
CA ALA A 386 -0.61 -4.09 -1.36
C ALA A 386 0.68 -3.23 -1.44
N ASP A 387 0.54 -1.91 -1.54
CA ASP A 387 1.67 -0.97 -1.56
C ASP A 387 2.25 -0.67 -0.17
N LYS A 388 1.56 -1.07 0.90
CA LYS A 388 1.96 -0.84 2.30
C LYS A 388 2.41 -2.10 3.04
N THR A 389 2.40 -3.27 2.40
CA THR A 389 2.78 -4.56 2.99
C THR A 389 4.14 -4.54 3.68
N ALA A 390 5.15 -3.92 3.06
CA ALA A 390 6.49 -3.81 3.66
C ALA A 390 6.49 -2.94 4.93
N MET A 391 5.71 -1.85 4.94
CA MET A 391 5.56 -1.01 6.14
C MET A 391 4.83 -1.78 7.25
N ALA A 392 3.72 -2.44 6.93
CA ALA A 392 2.95 -3.25 7.87
C ALA A 392 3.80 -4.34 8.54
N ALA A 393 4.58 -5.08 7.74
CA ALA A 393 5.51 -6.08 8.24
C ALA A 393 6.59 -5.48 9.16
N SER A 394 7.13 -4.30 8.82
CA SER A 394 8.12 -3.61 9.65
C SER A 394 7.55 -3.14 11.00
N VAL A 395 6.29 -2.70 11.01
CA VAL A 395 5.59 -2.30 12.24
C VAL A 395 5.34 -3.52 13.12
N LEU A 396 4.88 -4.63 12.54
CA LEU A 396 4.71 -5.89 13.27
C LEU A 396 6.03 -6.40 13.88
N ASP A 397 7.11 -6.46 13.09
CA ASP A 397 8.43 -6.89 13.57
C ASP A 397 8.91 -6.02 14.74
N ARG A 398 8.81 -4.69 14.60
CA ARG A 398 9.24 -3.76 15.64
C ARG A 398 8.41 -3.89 16.91
N ALA A 399 7.08 -3.97 16.78
CA ALA A 399 6.17 -4.17 17.91
C ALA A 399 6.51 -5.47 18.66
N MET A 400 6.65 -6.59 17.95
CA MET A 400 6.95 -7.89 18.54
C MET A 400 8.30 -7.92 19.28
N ARG A 401 9.36 -7.35 18.70
CA ARG A 401 10.70 -7.31 19.35
C ARG A 401 10.72 -6.48 20.62
N SER A 402 9.86 -5.47 20.69
CA SER A 402 9.84 -4.48 21.76
C SER A 402 8.85 -4.80 22.87
N VAL A 403 7.99 -5.83 22.73
CA VAL A 403 7.10 -6.26 23.81
C VAL A 403 7.93 -6.56 25.07
N ARG A 404 7.62 -5.86 26.16
CA ARG A 404 8.17 -6.14 27.50
C ARG A 404 7.04 -6.07 28.52
N TYR A 405 6.98 -7.07 29.38
CA TYR A 405 6.07 -7.05 30.52
C TYR A 405 6.70 -6.25 31.67
N SER A 406 5.86 -5.62 32.50
CA SER A 406 6.29 -4.91 33.69
C SER A 406 6.63 -5.91 34.80
N ASP A 407 7.83 -5.78 35.37
CA ASP A 407 8.25 -6.59 36.52
C ASP A 407 7.36 -6.35 37.74
N GLU A 408 6.92 -5.11 37.94
CA GLU A 408 6.03 -4.74 39.04
C GLU A 408 4.65 -5.40 38.88
N TRP A 409 4.09 -5.38 37.66
CA TRP A 409 2.82 -6.05 37.37
C TRP A 409 2.96 -7.58 37.53
N TRP A 410 4.08 -8.14 37.07
CA TRP A 410 4.34 -9.57 37.19
C TRP A 410 4.50 -10.01 38.65
N ALA A 411 5.23 -9.24 39.46
CA ALA A 411 5.42 -9.53 40.88
C ALA A 411 4.10 -9.53 41.67
N LYS A 412 3.13 -8.71 41.27
CA LYS A 412 1.78 -8.69 41.87
C LYS A 412 0.95 -9.92 41.52
N ARG A 413 1.30 -10.68 40.46
CA ARG A 413 0.66 -11.96 40.14
C ARG A 413 1.36 -13.10 40.87
N GLU A 414 0.98 -13.32 42.13
CA GLU A 414 1.40 -14.49 42.89
C GLU A 414 1.01 -15.79 42.17
N GLY A 415 1.96 -16.72 42.00
CA GLY A 415 1.64 -18.11 41.65
C GLY A 415 1.65 -18.50 40.17
N MET A 416 2.20 -17.69 39.25
CA MET A 416 2.55 -18.20 37.91
C MET A 416 3.78 -19.10 37.98
N VAL A 417 3.57 -20.40 38.19
CA VAL A 417 4.63 -21.41 38.16
C VAL A 417 5.01 -21.69 36.70
N GLY A 418 6.25 -21.34 36.31
CA GLY A 418 6.86 -21.78 35.03
C GLY A 418 7.06 -20.71 33.96
N THR A 419 6.32 -19.59 34.01
CA THR A 419 6.41 -18.50 33.03
C THR A 419 6.95 -17.23 33.69
N THR A 420 7.79 -16.47 33.00
CA THR A 420 8.26 -15.14 33.49
C THR A 420 8.22 -14.15 32.33
N PRO A 421 8.30 -12.84 32.61
CA PRO A 421 8.39 -11.79 31.59
C PRO A 421 9.43 -12.10 30.50
N ASP A 422 10.62 -12.51 30.92
CA ASP A 422 11.74 -12.79 30.02
C ASP A 422 11.46 -13.93 29.04
N LEU A 423 10.76 -14.98 29.48
CA LEU A 423 10.46 -16.13 28.62
C LEU A 423 9.56 -15.72 27.45
N LEU A 424 8.48 -14.99 27.75
CA LEU A 424 7.55 -14.49 26.73
C LEU A 424 8.24 -13.47 25.82
N GLY A 425 9.06 -12.58 26.39
CA GLY A 425 9.88 -11.65 25.62
C GLY A 425 10.83 -12.36 24.63
N ARG A 426 11.48 -13.45 25.05
CA ARG A 426 12.35 -14.27 24.18
C ARG A 426 11.58 -14.98 23.08
N ILE A 427 10.40 -15.52 23.38
CA ILE A 427 9.52 -16.14 22.38
C ILE A 427 9.14 -15.11 21.31
N HIS A 428 8.65 -13.92 21.71
CA HIS A 428 8.31 -12.85 20.77
C HIS A 428 9.51 -12.41 19.91
N ALA A 429 10.68 -12.22 20.51
CA ALA A 429 11.89 -11.84 19.79
C ALA A 429 12.34 -12.91 18.77
N THR A 430 12.24 -14.19 19.13
CA THR A 430 12.57 -15.33 18.25
C THR A 430 11.64 -15.36 17.04
N ILE A 431 10.34 -15.14 17.26
CA ILE A 431 9.35 -15.11 16.17
C ILE A 431 9.57 -13.90 15.27
N ALA A 432 9.83 -12.72 15.83
CA ALA A 432 10.11 -11.53 15.02
C ALA A 432 11.33 -11.71 14.11
N GLN A 433 12.39 -12.37 14.59
CA GLN A 433 13.54 -12.75 13.75
C GLN A 433 13.16 -13.62 12.56
N SER A 434 12.18 -14.49 12.73
CA SER A 434 11.65 -15.36 11.67
C SER A 434 10.72 -14.61 10.69
N ILE A 435 9.90 -13.67 11.17
CA ILE A 435 8.98 -12.88 10.31
C ILE A 435 9.74 -12.09 9.25
N ALA A 436 10.95 -11.60 9.56
CA ALA A 436 11.79 -10.88 8.60
C ALA A 436 12.10 -11.70 7.32
N GLY A 437 12.03 -13.04 7.37
CA GLY A 437 12.19 -13.95 6.23
C GLY A 437 10.88 -14.55 5.67
N GLY A 438 9.71 -14.06 6.10
CA GLY A 438 8.41 -14.60 5.73
C GLY A 438 7.97 -14.33 4.28
N TYR A 439 6.79 -14.85 3.91
CA TYR A 439 6.26 -14.83 2.54
C TYR A 439 6.34 -13.46 1.85
N TRP A 440 5.81 -12.41 2.47
CA TRP A 440 5.74 -11.07 1.86
C TRP A 440 7.04 -10.26 1.91
N THR A 441 7.97 -10.60 2.79
CA THR A 441 9.30 -9.95 2.82
C THR A 441 10.28 -10.64 1.86
N GLY A 442 10.09 -11.94 1.61
CA GLY A 442 10.92 -12.75 0.70
C GLY A 442 10.45 -12.77 -0.76
N ARG A 443 9.17 -12.48 -1.05
CA ARG A 443 8.65 -12.35 -2.42
C ARG A 443 8.04 -10.97 -2.62
N ALA A 444 8.62 -10.17 -3.51
CA ALA A 444 7.85 -9.16 -4.22
C ALA A 444 6.64 -9.87 -4.88
N PRO A 445 5.42 -9.31 -4.84
CA PRO A 445 4.21 -10.00 -5.28
C PRO A 445 4.25 -10.25 -6.79
N ALA A 446 4.85 -11.37 -7.20
CA ALA A 446 5.04 -11.77 -8.59
C ALA A 446 3.96 -12.75 -9.08
N HIS A 447 3.03 -13.18 -8.21
CA HIS A 447 2.03 -14.20 -8.51
C HIS A 447 0.64 -13.80 -7.99
N TYR A 448 0.10 -12.72 -8.55
CA TYR A 448 -1.35 -12.66 -8.73
C TYR A 448 -1.59 -12.74 -10.23
N PRO A 449 -2.35 -13.73 -10.75
CA PRO A 449 -2.94 -13.55 -12.07
C PRO A 449 -3.72 -12.24 -12.02
N PRO A 450 -3.62 -11.36 -13.04
CA PRO A 450 -4.45 -10.19 -13.08
C PRO A 450 -5.91 -10.68 -13.05
N ARG A 451 -6.63 -10.43 -11.95
CA ARG A 451 -8.08 -10.23 -12.06
C ARG A 451 -8.19 -9.09 -13.07
N GLN A 452 -8.86 -9.36 -14.19
CA GLN A 452 -8.94 -8.41 -15.30
C GLN A 452 -9.20 -7.01 -14.75
N PRO A 453 -8.38 -6.00 -15.08
CA PRO A 453 -8.69 -4.65 -14.68
C PRO A 453 -10.04 -4.31 -15.33
N SER A 454 -11.02 -3.93 -14.52
CA SER A 454 -11.99 -2.94 -14.98
C SER A 454 -11.16 -1.76 -15.47
N VAL A 455 -11.17 -1.56 -16.79
CA VAL A 455 -10.32 -0.61 -17.51
C VAL A 455 -10.85 0.80 -17.28
N PHE A 456 -10.90 1.30 -16.04
CA PHE A 456 -11.13 2.71 -15.71
C PHE A 456 -10.58 2.97 -14.31
N SER A 457 -9.40 3.59 -14.21
CA SER A 457 -8.95 4.25 -12.97
C SER A 457 -8.63 5.71 -13.26
N SER A 458 -9.65 6.46 -13.68
CA SER A 458 -9.98 7.70 -13.01
C SER A 458 -10.99 7.34 -11.92
N LEU A 459 -10.93 7.97 -10.75
CA LEU A 459 -12.02 7.83 -9.78
C LEU A 459 -13.29 8.28 -10.51
N PRO A 460 -14.37 7.48 -10.57
CA PRO A 460 -15.58 7.94 -11.22
C PRO A 460 -16.08 9.18 -10.48
N VAL A 461 -16.14 10.31 -11.17
CA VAL A 461 -16.91 11.46 -10.69
C VAL A 461 -18.36 11.09 -10.88
N ILE A 462 -19.07 10.89 -9.78
CA ILE A 462 -20.46 10.45 -9.81
C ILE A 462 -21.32 11.66 -9.44
N LEU A 463 -22.37 11.90 -10.23
CA LEU A 463 -23.27 13.01 -9.96
C LEU A 463 -24.31 12.58 -8.93
N ASP A 464 -24.48 13.41 -7.91
CA ASP A 464 -25.68 13.34 -7.07
C ASP A 464 -26.89 13.77 -7.93
N PRO A 465 -27.85 12.88 -8.22
CA PRO A 465 -28.99 13.21 -9.07
C PRO A 465 -29.90 14.30 -8.47
N ALA A 466 -29.87 14.51 -7.15
CA ALA A 466 -30.70 15.53 -6.49
C ALA A 466 -30.11 16.94 -6.65
N THR A 467 -28.78 17.07 -6.62
CA THR A 467 -28.10 18.38 -6.60
C THR A 467 -27.28 18.68 -7.84
N ASN A 468 -27.09 17.67 -8.69
CA ASN A 468 -26.19 17.68 -9.86
C ASN A 468 -24.76 18.08 -9.50
N ARG A 469 -24.36 17.84 -8.24
CA ARG A 469 -23.00 18.11 -7.76
C ARG A 469 -22.11 16.89 -7.99
N PRO A 470 -20.87 17.07 -8.44
CA PRO A 470 -19.89 15.99 -8.49
C PRO A 470 -19.58 15.55 -7.06
N VAL A 471 -19.67 14.24 -6.83
CA VAL A 471 -19.31 13.61 -5.57
C VAL A 471 -18.11 12.71 -5.86
N GLU A 472 -16.97 13.02 -5.22
CA GLU A 472 -15.80 12.14 -5.26
C GLU A 472 -16.08 10.92 -4.41
N VAL A 473 -15.98 9.75 -5.03
CA VAL A 473 -16.11 8.47 -4.36
C VAL A 473 -14.76 7.76 -4.34
N THR A 474 -14.28 7.45 -3.15
CA THR A 474 -13.11 6.58 -2.94
C THR A 474 -13.57 5.14 -2.79
N GLY A 475 -13.19 4.27 -3.73
CA GLY A 475 -13.44 2.82 -3.68
C GLY A 475 -13.65 2.21 -5.06
N GLY A 476 -13.33 0.92 -5.22
CA GLY A 476 -13.53 0.17 -6.46
C GLY A 476 -14.91 -0.49 -6.60
N CYS A 477 -15.94 0.01 -5.92
CA CYS A 477 -17.27 -0.60 -5.92
C CYS A 477 -18.00 -0.34 -7.26
N GLY A 478 -18.89 -1.26 -7.67
CA GLY A 478 -19.64 -1.15 -8.94
C GLY A 478 -20.79 -0.13 -8.95
N TYR A 479 -21.34 0.18 -7.78
CA TYR A 479 -22.45 1.13 -7.58
C TYR A 479 -22.20 1.98 -6.33
N PHE A 480 -22.66 3.22 -6.35
CA PHE A 480 -22.53 4.14 -5.22
C PHE A 480 -23.88 4.75 -4.87
N TRP A 481 -24.05 5.05 -3.59
CA TRP A 481 -25.29 5.51 -3.01
C TRP A 481 -25.02 6.68 -2.08
N LEU A 482 -25.93 7.65 -2.01
CA LEU A 482 -25.86 8.81 -1.13
C LEU A 482 -27.11 8.87 -0.25
N ASP A 483 -26.94 8.93 1.07
CA ASP A 483 -28.06 9.14 1.98
C ASP A 483 -28.42 10.64 2.15
N VAL A 484 -29.53 10.92 2.84
CA VAL A 484 -29.97 12.29 3.15
C VAL A 484 -29.00 13.08 4.05
N ASN A 485 -28.03 12.41 4.69
CA ASN A 485 -27.01 13.02 5.55
C ASN A 485 -25.67 13.22 4.81
N GLY A 486 -25.58 12.88 3.53
CA GLY A 486 -24.36 12.98 2.72
C GLY A 486 -23.38 11.82 2.94
N ARG A 487 -23.81 10.69 3.50
CA ARG A 487 -22.98 9.48 3.62
C ARG A 487 -23.02 8.72 2.31
N ILE A 488 -21.84 8.36 1.83
CA ILE A 488 -21.66 7.56 0.62
C ILE A 488 -21.52 6.08 1.02
N ALA A 489 -22.29 5.21 0.39
CA ALA A 489 -22.09 3.76 0.46
C ALA A 489 -21.76 3.21 -0.93
N GLY A 490 -20.82 2.29 -1.02
CA GLY A 490 -20.53 1.55 -2.25
C GLY A 490 -21.04 0.11 -2.16
N THR A 491 -21.60 -0.43 -3.24
CA THR A 491 -22.04 -1.82 -3.36
C THR A 491 -21.59 -2.43 -4.68
N ASP A 492 -21.53 -3.76 -4.76
CA ASP A 492 -21.22 -4.48 -6.01
C ASP A 492 -22.47 -4.89 -6.80
N VAL A 493 -23.65 -4.62 -6.24
CA VAL A 493 -24.97 -4.91 -6.82
C VAL A 493 -25.85 -3.68 -6.83
N VAL A 494 -26.83 -3.63 -7.74
CA VAL A 494 -27.81 -2.52 -7.89
C VAL A 494 -28.78 -2.43 -6.69
N ALA A 495 -28.63 -3.27 -5.66
CA ALA A 495 -29.51 -3.23 -4.49
C ALA A 495 -29.16 -2.04 -3.59
N VAL A 496 -30.16 -1.20 -3.32
CA VAL A 496 -30.04 -0.05 -2.42
C VAL A 496 -29.74 -0.55 -0.99
N PRO A 497 -28.68 -0.05 -0.32
CA PRO A 497 -28.27 -0.56 0.99
C PRO A 497 -29.28 -0.27 2.11
N ALA A 498 -30.07 0.82 2.01
CA ALA A 498 -31.19 1.14 2.89
C ALA A 498 -32.18 2.11 2.22
N VAL A 499 -33.34 2.33 2.84
CA VAL A 499 -34.48 3.08 2.26
C VAL A 499 -34.18 4.57 2.03
N ASP A 500 -33.20 5.10 2.74
CA ASP A 500 -32.78 6.50 2.73
C ASP A 500 -31.64 6.82 1.75
N PHE A 501 -31.19 5.83 0.97
CA PHE A 501 -30.12 5.99 -0.01
C PHE A 501 -30.66 6.20 -1.43
N ALA A 502 -30.09 7.19 -2.13
CA ALA A 502 -30.30 7.44 -3.55
C ALA A 502 -29.11 6.94 -4.37
N ALA A 503 -29.35 6.36 -5.53
CA ALA A 503 -28.28 5.94 -6.44
C ALA A 503 -27.51 7.16 -6.95
N LEU A 504 -26.19 7.14 -6.83
CA LEU A 504 -25.33 8.08 -7.51
C LEU A 504 -25.15 7.61 -8.96
N VAL A 505 -25.31 8.52 -9.93
CA VAL A 505 -25.30 8.19 -11.36
C VAL A 505 -23.95 8.53 -11.96
N HIS A 506 -23.33 7.58 -12.65
CA HIS A 506 -22.09 7.86 -13.39
C HIS A 506 -22.34 9.05 -14.31
N ALA A 507 -21.49 10.08 -14.18
CA ALA A 507 -21.45 11.13 -15.19
C ALA A 507 -21.09 10.47 -16.54
N PRO A 508 -21.83 10.77 -17.62
CA PRO A 508 -21.58 10.20 -18.94
C PRO A 508 -20.20 10.54 -19.50
#